data_AF-A0A067SQC7-F1
#
_entry.id   AF-A0A067SQC7-F1
#
_cell.length_a   1.000
_cell.length_b   1.000
_cell.length_c   1.000
_cell.angle_alpha   90.00
_cell.angle_beta   90.00
_cell.angle_gamma   90.00
#
_symmetry.space_group_name_H-M   'P 1'
#
loop_
_entity.id
_entity.type
_entity.pdbx_description
1 polymer ?
#
loop_
_entity_poly.entity_id
_entity_poly.type
_entity_poly.pdbx_seq_one_letter_code
_entity_poly.pdbx_strand_id
1 'polypeptide(L)'
;MGTEALSGTRGLLAPFIHAVARPHPGQVSGMCSEYLQSRKLAQLHEEEFDLNQDRYSLRQDRYPLRTAPQFLGPQVEDILSALAAVTQECNSS
;
A
#
# COMPACT_ATOMS: atom_id res chain seq x y z
N MET A 1 -5.55 8.01 3.10
CA MET A 1 -6.74 8.37 3.89
C MET A 1 -7.74 7.23 4.11
N GLY A 2 -7.95 6.30 3.16
CA GLY A 2 -8.87 5.15 3.37
C GLY A 2 -8.51 4.28 4.59
N THR A 3 -7.23 3.97 4.77
CA THR A 3 -6.73 3.23 5.95
C THR A 3 -6.98 3.95 7.27
N GLU A 4 -6.96 5.28 7.30
CA GLU A 4 -7.22 6.05 8.53
C GLU A 4 -8.71 6.13 8.83
N ALA A 5 -9.53 6.43 7.82
CA ALA A 5 -10.96 6.57 7.97
C ALA A 5 -11.63 5.26 8.41
N LEU A 6 -11.08 4.12 7.99
CA LEU A 6 -11.58 2.80 8.34
C LEU A 6 -10.84 2.19 9.54
N SER A 7 -9.97 2.95 10.21
CA SER A 7 -9.14 2.45 11.32
C SER A 7 -8.38 1.17 10.97
N GLY A 8 -7.91 1.08 9.72
CA GLY A 8 -7.15 -0.05 9.20
C GLY A 8 -5.74 -0.13 9.76
N THR A 9 -5.10 -1.27 9.49
CA THR A 9 -3.84 -1.68 10.11
C THR A 9 -2.64 -1.18 9.32
N ARG A 10 -1.66 -0.57 9.99
CA ARG A 10 -0.44 -0.08 9.31
C ARG A 10 0.53 -1.19 8.91
N GLY A 11 0.41 -2.39 9.50
CA GLY A 11 1.29 -3.53 9.25
C GLY A 11 1.36 -3.96 7.78
N LEU A 12 0.30 -3.74 7.00
CA LEU A 12 0.27 -4.03 5.57
C LEU A 12 1.21 -3.15 4.73
N LEU A 13 1.69 -2.03 5.27
CA LEU A 13 2.66 -1.12 4.63
C LEU A 13 4.07 -1.29 5.19
N ALA A 14 4.35 -2.42 5.86
CA ALA A 14 5.69 -2.70 6.35
C ALA A 14 6.67 -2.79 5.15
N PRO A 15 7.85 -2.14 5.22
CA PRO A 15 8.83 -2.18 4.13
C PRO A 15 9.20 -3.61 3.71
N PHE A 16 9.18 -4.58 4.63
CA PHE A 16 9.42 -5.98 4.30
C PHE A 16 8.51 -6.51 3.18
N ILE A 17 7.21 -6.21 3.20
CA ILE A 17 6.22 -6.77 2.25
C ILE A 17 6.49 -6.26 0.83
N HIS A 18 6.95 -5.01 0.70
CA HIS A 18 7.12 -4.36 -0.60
C HIS A 18 8.58 -4.34 -1.04
N ALA A 19 9.52 -3.92 -0.20
CA ALA A 19 10.93 -3.75 -0.56
C ALA A 19 11.75 -5.06 -0.48
N VAL A 20 11.29 -6.07 0.28
CA VAL A 20 12.03 -7.33 0.46
C VAL A 20 11.31 -8.50 -0.20
N ALA A 21 10.05 -8.74 0.15
CA ALA A 21 9.32 -9.93 -0.29
C ALA A 21 8.86 -9.85 -1.75
N ARG A 22 8.49 -8.67 -2.26
CA ARG A 22 8.01 -8.49 -3.65
C ARG A 22 8.31 -7.08 -4.20
N PRO A 23 9.57 -6.79 -4.59
CA PRO A 23 10.08 -5.46 -4.89
C PRO A 23 9.75 -4.96 -6.31
N HIS A 24 8.47 -4.86 -6.64
CA HIS A 24 8.04 -4.16 -7.86
C HIS A 24 8.23 -2.64 -7.69
N PRO A 25 8.91 -1.94 -8.61
CA PRO A 25 9.25 -0.52 -8.45
C PRO A 25 8.04 0.38 -8.16
N GLY A 26 6.93 0.21 -8.86
CA GLY A 26 5.68 0.95 -8.65
C GLY A 26 4.99 0.58 -7.33
N GLN A 27 5.14 -0.66 -6.86
CA GLN A 27 4.62 -1.09 -5.57
C GLN A 27 5.42 -0.49 -4.41
N VAL A 28 6.74 -0.39 -4.54
CA VAL A 28 7.63 0.23 -3.54
C VAL A 28 7.46 1.76 -3.52
N SER A 29 7.38 2.38 -4.70
CA SER A 29 7.23 3.83 -4.85
C SER A 29 5.83 4.32 -4.50
N GLY A 30 4.79 3.52 -4.77
CA GLY A 30 3.40 3.80 -4.42
C GLY A 30 3.06 3.60 -2.95
N MET A 31 4.04 3.26 -2.09
CA MET A 31 3.81 3.13 -0.66
C MET A 31 3.52 4.48 -0.01
N CYS A 32 2.27 4.68 0.41
CA CYS A 32 1.84 5.73 1.34
C CYS A 32 2.42 5.59 2.77
N SER A 33 3.51 4.84 2.98
CA SER A 33 4.03 4.58 4.32
C SER A 33 4.48 5.85 5.02
N GLU A 34 5.17 6.76 4.30
CA GLU A 34 5.51 8.08 4.85
C GLU A 34 4.28 8.91 5.24
N TYR A 35 3.22 8.86 4.42
CA TYR A 35 1.97 9.58 4.71
C TYR A 35 1.24 9.04 5.93
N LEU A 36 1.31 7.73 6.18
CA LEU A 36 0.64 7.08 7.32
C LEU A 36 1.53 7.03 8.57
N GLN A 37 2.84 7.26 8.44
CA GLN A 37 3.76 7.31 9.58
C GLN A 37 3.44 8.40 10.58
N SER A 38 2.98 9.56 10.12
CA SER A 38 2.67 10.73 10.94
C SER A 38 1.23 10.79 11.48
N ARG A 39 0.38 9.82 11.14
CA ARG A 39 -1.07 9.91 11.38
C ARG A 39 -1.52 9.01 12.53
N LYS A 40 -2.30 9.59 13.46
CA LYS A 40 -2.74 8.96 14.72
C LYS A 40 -3.96 8.02 14.60
N LEU A 41 -4.61 7.97 13.43
CA LEU A 41 -5.91 7.32 13.26
C LEU A 41 -5.83 5.89 12.70
N ALA A 42 -4.68 5.49 12.15
CA ALA A 42 -4.48 4.12 11.71
C ALA A 42 -3.95 3.25 12.86
N GLN A 43 -4.37 1.99 12.94
CA GLN A 43 -3.96 1.10 14.00
C GLN A 43 -2.46 0.79 13.90
N LEU A 44 -1.75 1.04 15.00
CA LEU A 44 -0.28 0.96 15.09
C LEU A 44 0.23 -0.46 15.34
N HIS A 45 -0.58 -1.32 15.97
CA HIS A 45 -0.16 -2.63 16.45
C HIS A 45 -1.32 -3.62 16.38
N GLU A 46 -1.05 -4.83 15.89
CA GLU A 46 -1.92 -5.98 16.12
C GLU A 46 -1.63 -6.45 17.55
N GLU A 47 -2.50 -6.14 18.50
CA GLU A 47 -2.42 -6.76 19.84
C GLU A 47 -2.69 -8.27 19.71
N GLU A 48 -1.84 -9.10 20.29
CA GLU A 48 -2.03 -10.55 20.31
C GLU A 48 -3.18 -10.92 21.26
N PHE A 49 -4.37 -11.14 20.71
CA PHE A 49 -5.52 -11.63 21.46
C PHE A 49 -5.59 -13.15 21.48
N ASP A 50 -5.97 -13.71 22.65
CA ASP A 50 -6.28 -15.13 22.82
C ASP A 50 -7.41 -15.56 21.86
N LEU A 51 -7.34 -16.79 21.34
CA LEU A 51 -8.23 -17.33 20.30
C LEU A 51 -9.72 -17.23 20.67
N ASN A 52 -10.04 -17.21 21.96
CA ASN A 52 -11.41 -17.11 22.46
C ASN A 52 -11.93 -15.68 22.52
N GLN A 53 -11.06 -14.67 22.63
CA GLN A 53 -11.46 -13.26 22.69
C GLN A 53 -11.82 -12.71 21.30
N ASP A 54 -11.41 -13.41 20.24
CA ASP A 54 -11.39 -12.87 18.89
C ASP A 54 -12.15 -13.71 17.84
N ARG A 55 -13.00 -14.62 18.32
CA ARG A 55 -13.64 -15.68 17.52
C ARG A 55 -14.52 -15.17 16.37
N TYR A 56 -14.81 -13.87 16.29
CA TYR A 56 -15.65 -13.27 15.25
C TYR A 56 -15.16 -11.90 14.74
N SER A 57 -13.95 -11.47 15.08
CA SER A 57 -13.42 -10.21 14.56
C SER A 57 -12.56 -10.43 13.32
N LEU A 58 -12.56 -9.44 12.43
CA LEU A 58 -11.73 -9.43 11.24
C LEU A 58 -10.41 -8.71 11.58
N ARG A 59 -9.36 -9.48 11.88
CA ARG A 59 -8.02 -8.94 12.20
C ARG A 59 -7.35 -8.18 11.06
N GLN A 60 -7.68 -8.56 9.82
CA GLN A 60 -7.02 -8.04 8.63
C GLN A 60 -7.95 -7.19 7.79
N ASP A 61 -7.42 -6.07 7.32
CA ASP A 61 -8.08 -5.24 6.33
C ASP A 61 -8.46 -6.03 5.07
N ARG A 62 -9.60 -5.64 4.49
CA ARG A 62 -10.05 -6.17 3.20
C ARG A 62 -9.14 -5.69 2.07
N TYR A 63 -9.21 -6.39 0.95
CA TYR A 63 -8.30 -6.20 -0.19
C TYR A 63 -8.21 -4.74 -0.69
N PRO A 64 -9.29 -3.95 -0.76
CA PRO A 64 -9.18 -2.55 -1.22
C PRO A 64 -8.20 -1.70 -0.40
N LEU A 65 -8.00 -2.00 0.88
CA LEU A 65 -6.98 -1.35 1.72
C LEU A 65 -5.67 -2.14 1.72
N ARG A 66 -5.75 -3.46 1.94
CA ARG A 66 -4.58 -4.30 2.17
C ARG A 66 -3.72 -4.53 0.93
N THR A 67 -4.34 -4.58 -0.25
CA THR A 67 -3.62 -4.83 -1.49
C THR A 67 -3.51 -3.59 -2.36
N ALA A 68 -3.80 -2.39 -1.83
CA ALA A 68 -3.79 -1.16 -2.62
C ALA A 68 -2.43 -0.90 -3.31
N PRO A 69 -1.26 -1.05 -2.64
CA PRO A 69 0.03 -0.86 -3.31
C PRO A 69 0.30 -1.92 -4.40
N GLN A 70 -0.09 -3.17 -4.16
CA GLN A 70 0.06 -4.26 -5.13
C GLN A 70 -0.86 -4.08 -6.33
N PHE A 71 -2.05 -3.53 -6.10
CA PHE A 71 -3.02 -3.26 -7.15
C PHE A 71 -2.58 -2.08 -8.00
N LEU A 72 -2.16 -0.96 -7.38
CA LEU A 72 -1.82 0.33 -8.03
C LEU A 72 -0.42 0.37 -8.65
N GLY A 73 0.52 -0.44 -8.15
CA GLY A 73 1.91 -0.42 -8.61
C GLY A 73 2.06 -0.58 -10.13
N PRO A 74 1.46 -1.60 -10.75
CA PRO A 74 1.54 -1.81 -12.20
C PRO A 74 0.96 -0.64 -13.02
N GLN A 75 -0.16 -0.05 -12.63
CA GLN A 75 -0.75 1.05 -13.41
C GLN A 75 0.10 2.32 -13.29
N VAL A 76 0.78 2.55 -12.16
CA VAL A 76 1.74 3.65 -12.04
C VAL A 76 2.92 3.43 -12.99
N GLU A 77 3.44 2.21 -13.08
CA GLU A 77 4.51 1.86 -14.03
C GLU A 77 4.08 2.07 -15.48
N ASP A 78 2.86 1.65 -15.84
CA ASP A 78 2.30 1.86 -17.18
C ASP A 78 2.16 3.34 -17.53
N ILE A 79 1.65 4.16 -16.60
CA ILE A 79 1.50 5.62 -16.81
C ILE A 79 2.86 6.28 -17.01
N LEU A 80 3.87 5.92 -16.20
CA LEU A 80 5.22 6.47 -16.32
C LEU A 80 5.88 6.09 -17.65
N SER A 81 5.69 4.83 -18.07
CA SER A 81 6.17 4.33 -19.36
C SER A 81 5.51 5.08 -20.53
N ALA A 82 4.19 5.23 -20.50
CA ALA A 82 3.44 5.97 -21.51
C ALA A 82 3.86 7.45 -21.56
N LEU A 83 4.06 8.09 -20.40
CA LEU A 83 4.53 9.47 -20.31
C LEU A 83 5.92 9.60 -20.96
N ALA A 84 6.84 8.68 -20.69
CA ALA A 84 8.17 8.70 -21.30
C ALA A 84 8.11 8.56 -22.83
N ALA A 85 7.30 7.62 -23.34
CA ALA A 85 7.12 7.41 -24.77
C ALA A 85 6.52 8.65 -25.45
N VAL A 86 5.42 9.19 -24.93
CA VAL A 86 4.79 10.41 -25.47
C VAL A 86 5.75 11.59 -25.43
N THR A 87 6.50 11.76 -24.33
CA THR A 87 7.49 12.83 -24.22
C THR A 87 8.57 12.70 -25.29
N GLN A 88 9.07 11.50 -25.54
CA GLN A 88 10.08 11.27 -26.57
C GLN A 88 9.54 11.59 -27.97
N GLU A 89 8.36 11.07 -28.33
CA GLU A 89 7.73 11.31 -29.64
C GLU A 89 7.41 12.79 -29.88
N CYS A 90 6.99 13.53 -28.85
CA CYS A 90 6.78 14.97 -28.94
C CYS A 90 8.08 15.77 -29.19
N ASN A 91 9.25 15.18 -28.95
CA ASN A 91 10.55 15.82 -29.07
C ASN A 91 11.46 15.17 -30.14
N SER A 92 10.97 14.19 -30.89
CA SER A 92 11.67 13.64 -32.05
C SER A 92 11.35 14.44 -33.31
N SER A 93 12.38 14.80 -34.08
CA SER A 93 12.28 15.48 -35.39
C SER A 93 12.46 14.51 -36.54
#